data_AF-A0A9E5N620-F1
#
_entry.id   AF-A0A9E5N620-F1
#
_cell.length_a   1.000
_cell.length_b   1.000
_cell.length_c   1.000
_cell.angle_alpha   90.00
_cell.angle_beta   90.00
_cell.angle_gamma   90.00
#
_symmetry.space_group_name_H-M   'P 1'
#
loop_
_entity.id
_entity.type
_entity.pdbx_description
1 polymer ?
#
loop_
_entity_poly.entity_id
_entity_poly.type
_entity_poly.pdbx_seq_one_letter_code
_entity_poly.pdbx_strand_id
1 'polypeptide(L)'
;MADLTSETAHILGRLSALDASLSGELAEYPEKDPRVVRTKEEIQRLTAKLESLPQKELELARLARTVKSNEEIYLILLKKLENARISEVAETRGMGSAMVIDPAIPPPYPLRRKRALFIFLGGIMSLVFGLGMAFFAEYRDSSVRTSRGIEESLHSRVLGIIPSTPKKIRKTFLGFRR
;
A
#
# COMPACT_ATOMS: atom_id res chain seq x y z
N MET A 1 38.68 16.34 20.22
CA MET A 1 38.79 16.74 21.65
C MET A 1 40.18 16.52 22.20
N ALA A 2 40.89 15.42 21.85
CA ALA A 2 42.23 15.14 22.37
C ALA A 2 43.32 16.18 22.01
N ASP A 3 43.21 16.84 20.85
CA ASP A 3 44.25 17.75 20.35
C ASP A 3 44.30 19.10 21.09
N LEU A 4 43.14 19.70 21.41
CA LEU A 4 43.07 21.00 22.10
C LEU A 4 43.38 20.91 23.59
N THR A 5 43.00 19.80 24.25
CA THR A 5 43.36 19.53 25.65
C THR A 5 44.87 19.32 25.83
N SER A 6 45.53 18.81 24.79
CA SER A 6 46.99 18.70 24.72
C SER A 6 47.63 20.09 24.59
N GLU A 7 47.12 20.95 23.69
CA GLU A 7 47.61 22.32 23.54
C GLU A 7 47.42 23.17 24.80
N THR A 8 46.27 23.09 25.48
CA THR A 8 46.02 23.83 26.73
C THR A 8 46.96 23.40 27.85
N ALA A 9 47.19 22.09 28.02
CA ALA A 9 48.16 21.56 28.97
C ALA A 9 49.59 22.02 28.65
N HIS A 10 49.96 22.04 27.37
CA HIS A 10 51.26 22.51 26.91
C HIS A 10 51.46 24.01 27.18
N ILE A 11 50.43 24.84 26.96
CA ILE A 11 50.48 26.28 27.19
C ILE A 11 50.56 26.59 28.69
N LEU A 12 49.78 25.90 29.53
CA LEU A 12 49.83 26.05 31.00
C LEU A 12 51.21 25.70 31.57
N GLY A 13 51.81 24.60 31.09
CA GLY A 13 53.17 24.23 31.50
C GLY A 13 54.20 25.30 31.09
N ARG A 14 54.09 25.84 29.88
CA ARG A 14 54.99 26.89 29.37
C ARG A 14 54.83 28.20 30.15
N LEU A 15 53.60 28.54 30.55
CA LEU A 15 53.30 29.71 31.38
C LEU A 15 53.90 29.57 32.79
N SER A 16 53.75 28.41 33.42
CA SER A 16 54.39 28.15 34.72
C SER A 16 55.92 28.21 34.68
N ALA A 17 56.53 27.77 33.57
CA ALA A 17 57.97 27.83 33.37
C ALA A 17 58.46 29.26 33.11
N LEU A 18 57.68 30.08 32.40
CA LEU A 18 57.97 31.50 32.21
C LEU A 18 57.81 32.30 33.52
N ASP A 19 56.77 32.04 34.33
CA ASP A 19 56.61 32.68 35.65
C ASP A 19 57.74 32.30 36.63
N ALA A 20 58.20 31.05 36.59
CA ALA A 20 59.36 30.59 37.37
C ALA A 20 60.67 31.25 36.88
N SER A 21 60.81 31.46 35.57
CA SER A 21 61.97 32.14 34.98
C SER A 21 61.95 33.64 35.27
N LEU A 22 60.77 34.28 35.22
CA LEU A 22 60.58 35.70 35.53
C LEU A 22 60.88 35.99 37.02
N SER A 23 60.43 35.12 37.93
CA SER A 23 60.69 35.27 39.38
C SER A 23 62.16 35.10 39.74
N GLY A 24 62.90 34.23 39.04
CA GLY A 24 64.35 34.11 39.16
C GLY A 24 65.11 35.33 38.61
N GLU A 25 64.69 35.84 37.44
CA GLU A 25 65.33 36.98 36.77
C GLU A 25 65.05 38.32 37.50
N LEU A 26 63.89 38.45 38.18
CA LEU A 26 63.54 39.56 39.08
C LEU A 26 64.35 39.59 40.39
N ALA A 27 64.95 38.47 40.80
CA ALA A 27 65.84 38.42 41.97
C ALA A 27 67.26 38.93 41.65
N GLU A 28 67.62 39.00 40.37
CA GLU A 28 68.97 39.33 39.88
C GLU A 28 69.03 40.68 39.12
N TYR A 29 67.90 41.17 38.57
CA TYR A 29 67.80 42.44 37.82
C TYR A 29 66.62 43.33 38.25
N PRO A 30 66.76 44.67 38.22
CA PRO A 30 65.67 45.60 38.53
C PRO A 30 64.53 45.50 37.50
N GLU A 31 63.29 45.70 37.95
CA GLU A 31 62.01 45.48 37.24
C GLU A 31 61.86 46.16 35.85
N LYS A 32 62.78 47.08 35.50
CA LYS A 32 62.79 47.86 34.24
C LYS A 32 63.77 47.35 33.19
N ASP A 33 64.46 46.23 33.42
CA ASP A 33 65.34 45.65 32.40
C ASP A 33 64.51 45.20 31.17
N PRO A 34 64.94 45.51 29.93
CA PRO A 34 64.22 45.14 28.71
C PRO A 34 63.94 43.63 28.55
N ARG A 35 64.67 42.75 29.25
CA ARG A 35 64.42 41.30 29.24
C ARG A 35 63.15 40.94 30.02
N VAL A 36 62.97 41.52 31.20
CA VAL A 36 61.80 41.29 32.08
C VAL A 36 60.52 41.79 31.42
N VAL A 37 60.59 42.92 30.68
CA VAL A 37 59.45 43.47 29.94
C VAL A 37 59.01 42.53 28.81
N ARG A 38 59.95 41.97 28.03
CA ARG A 38 59.63 41.01 26.95
C ARG A 38 58.96 39.76 27.49
N THR A 39 59.46 39.21 28.59
CA THR A 39 58.88 38.02 29.20
C THR A 39 57.50 38.31 29.79
N LYS A 40 57.28 39.49 30.41
CA LYS A 40 55.93 39.93 30.83
C LYS A 40 54.95 40.07 29.65
N GLU A 41 55.39 40.64 28.53
CA GLU A 41 54.56 40.74 27.32
C GLU A 41 54.22 39.35 26.75
N GLU A 42 55.16 38.41 26.78
CA GLU A 42 54.95 37.04 26.31
C GLU A 42 53.97 36.28 27.23
N ILE A 43 54.09 36.45 28.55
CA ILE A 43 53.13 35.94 29.54
C ILE A 43 51.74 36.52 29.29
N GLN A 44 51.61 37.82 29.06
CA GLN A 44 50.33 38.49 28.76
C GLN A 44 49.69 37.97 27.46
N ARG A 45 50.49 37.74 26.42
CA ARG A 45 49.99 37.16 25.16
C ARG A 45 49.50 35.72 25.35
N LEU A 46 50.21 34.91 26.14
CA LEU A 46 49.85 33.52 26.42
C LEU A 46 48.60 33.44 27.31
N THR A 47 48.47 34.31 28.31
CA THR A 47 47.27 34.39 29.16
C THR A 47 46.04 34.83 28.36
N ALA A 48 46.15 35.88 27.52
CA ALA A 48 45.05 36.30 26.65
C ALA A 48 44.61 35.19 25.68
N LYS A 49 45.56 34.37 25.18
CA LYS A 49 45.25 33.24 24.32
C LYS A 49 44.53 32.12 25.07
N LEU A 50 44.94 31.84 26.32
CA LEU A 50 44.27 30.91 27.23
C LEU A 50 42.84 31.31 27.56
N GLU A 51 42.57 32.60 27.76
CA GLU A 51 41.20 33.08 28.01
C GLU A 51 40.25 32.84 26.84
N SER A 52 40.75 32.84 25.61
CA SER A 52 39.95 32.59 24.40
C SER A 52 39.70 31.10 24.08
N LEU A 53 40.46 30.19 24.69
CA LEU A 53 40.40 28.74 24.40
C LEU A 53 39.10 28.07 24.91
N PRO A 54 38.65 28.30 26.16
CA PRO A 54 37.42 27.70 26.69
C PRO A 54 36.18 28.01 25.84
N GLN A 55 36.11 29.22 25.28
CA GLN A 55 34.99 29.63 24.44
C GLN A 55 34.96 28.84 23.12
N LYS A 56 36.13 28.61 22.49
CA LYS A 56 36.26 27.77 21.30
C LYS A 56 35.95 26.30 21.58
N GLU A 57 36.35 25.78 22.74
CA GLU A 57 36.02 24.41 23.15
C GLU A 57 34.51 24.22 23.33
N LEU A 58 33.85 25.18 23.97
CA LEU A 58 32.40 25.16 24.13
C LEU A 58 31.67 25.22 22.79
N GLU A 59 32.13 26.07 21.86
CA GLU A 59 31.58 26.16 20.51
C GLU A 59 31.76 24.86 19.71
N LEU A 60 32.95 24.26 19.76
CA LEU A 60 33.20 22.97 19.11
C LEU A 60 32.34 21.86 19.71
N ALA A 61 32.19 21.80 21.04
CA ALA A 61 31.34 20.82 21.70
C ALA A 61 29.86 21.00 21.32
N ARG A 62 29.39 22.25 21.22
CA ARG A 62 28.04 22.57 20.72
C ARG A 62 27.87 22.11 19.29
N LEU A 63 28.80 22.44 18.40
CA LEU A 63 28.73 22.09 16.98
C LEU A 63 28.76 20.56 16.79
N ALA A 64 29.63 19.84 17.52
CA ALA A 64 29.69 18.38 17.50
C ALA A 64 28.36 17.75 17.95
N ARG A 65 27.72 18.33 18.99
CA ARG A 65 26.39 17.89 19.43
C ARG A 65 25.33 18.13 18.37
N THR A 66 25.36 19.27 17.69
CA THR A 66 24.44 19.60 16.59
C THR A 66 24.62 18.64 15.42
N VAL A 67 25.85 18.34 15.01
CA VAL A 67 26.12 17.35 13.95
C VAL A 67 25.56 15.99 14.32
N LYS A 68 25.83 15.52 15.54
CA LYS A 68 25.32 14.22 16.03
C LYS A 68 23.78 14.18 16.05
N SER A 69 23.13 15.25 16.50
CA SER A 69 21.67 15.35 16.49
C SER A 69 21.10 15.33 15.08
N ASN A 70 21.73 16.03 14.13
CA ASN A 70 21.29 16.07 12.74
C ASN A 70 21.46 14.71 12.06
N GLU A 71 22.55 14.00 12.36
CA GLU A 71 22.78 12.64 11.88
C GLU A 71 21.70 11.67 12.40
N GLU A 72 21.36 11.74 13.69
CA GLU A 72 20.28 10.93 14.27
C GLU A 72 18.92 11.22 13.62
N ILE A 73 18.58 12.50 13.42
CA ILE A 73 17.36 12.92 12.74
C ILE A 73 17.35 12.39 11.30
N TYR A 74 18.47 12.51 10.58
CA TYR A 74 18.62 11.99 9.22
C TYR A 74 18.35 10.48 9.16
N LEU A 75 18.95 9.70 10.07
CA LEU A 75 18.73 8.26 10.14
C LEU A 75 17.27 7.89 10.48
N ILE A 76 16.63 8.64 11.38
CA ILE A 76 15.20 8.45 11.70
C ILE A 76 14.32 8.73 10.47
N LEU A 77 14.59 9.81 9.74
CA LEU A 77 13.84 10.17 8.55
C LEU A 77 14.03 9.15 7.43
N LEU A 78 15.27 8.69 7.23
CA LEU A 78 15.58 7.64 6.26
C LEU A 78 14.81 6.34 6.59
N LYS A 79 14.84 5.92 7.86
CA LYS A 79 14.08 4.74 8.32
C LYS A 79 12.57 4.90 8.15
N LYS A 80 12.02 6.09 8.44
CA LYS A 80 10.60 6.38 8.22
C LYS A 80 10.23 6.32 6.74
N LEU A 81 11.08 6.83 5.85
CA LEU A 81 10.88 6.78 4.41
C LEU A 81 10.87 5.34 3.90
N GLU A 82 11.85 4.52 4.33
CA GLU A 82 11.86 3.10 3.97
C GLU A 82 10.64 2.36 4.49
N ASN A 83 10.25 2.58 5.76
CA ASN A 83 9.05 1.99 6.33
C ASN A 83 7.79 2.40 5.55
N ALA A 84 7.65 3.68 5.18
CA ALA A 84 6.53 4.16 4.40
C ALA A 84 6.49 3.51 3.00
N ARG A 85 7.66 3.36 2.36
CA ARG A 85 7.78 2.66 1.06
C ARG A 85 7.41 1.17 1.19
N ILE A 86 7.81 0.52 2.28
CA ILE A 86 7.42 -0.87 2.58
C ILE A 86 5.91 -0.94 2.81
N SER A 87 5.33 -0.02 3.57
CA SER A 87 3.89 0.06 3.81
C SER A 87 3.10 0.30 2.52
N GLU A 88 3.52 1.22 1.65
CA GLU A 88 2.89 1.45 0.35
C GLU A 88 2.96 0.21 -0.55
N VAL A 89 4.10 -0.48 -0.56
CA VAL A 89 4.24 -1.75 -1.28
C VAL A 89 3.39 -2.86 -0.66
N ALA A 90 3.25 -2.90 0.67
CA ALA A 90 2.42 -3.86 1.37
C ALA A 90 0.93 -3.62 1.09
N GLU A 91 0.47 -2.36 1.10
CA GLU A 91 -0.90 -1.96 0.76
C GLU A 91 -1.21 -2.27 -0.71
N THR A 92 -0.35 -1.86 -1.65
CA THR A 92 -0.56 -2.10 -3.09
C THR A 92 -0.50 -3.58 -3.48
N ARG A 93 0.27 -4.41 -2.76
CA ARG A 93 0.30 -5.87 -2.96
C ARG A 93 -0.77 -6.64 -2.16
N GLY A 94 -1.68 -5.96 -1.46
CA GLY A 94 -2.72 -6.62 -0.66
C GLY A 94 -2.17 -7.43 0.52
N MET A 95 -0.91 -7.21 0.89
CA MET A 95 -0.24 -7.76 2.07
C MET A 95 -0.28 -6.76 3.24
N GLY A 96 -1.24 -5.83 3.22
CA GLY A 96 -1.63 -5.14 4.43
C GLY A 96 -2.09 -6.23 5.40
N SER A 97 -1.33 -6.43 6.47
CA SER A 97 -1.76 -7.26 7.59
C SER A 97 -3.04 -6.64 8.15
N ALA A 98 -4.17 -6.98 7.54
CA ALA A 98 -5.48 -6.65 8.03
C ALA A 98 -5.62 -7.39 9.35
N MET A 99 -5.33 -6.69 10.44
CA MET A 99 -5.62 -7.18 11.77
C MET A 99 -7.15 -7.25 11.85
N VAL A 100 -7.69 -8.46 11.85
CA VAL A 100 -9.12 -8.70 12.01
C VAL A 100 -9.47 -8.31 13.45
N ILE A 101 -9.90 -7.06 13.66
CA ILE A 101 -10.33 -6.55 14.97
C ILE A 101 -11.72 -7.12 15.32
N ASP A 102 -12.56 -7.35 14.31
CA ASP A 102 -13.87 -7.98 14.45
C ASP A 102 -14.12 -8.92 13.25
N PRO A 103 -14.22 -10.25 13.46
CA PRO A 103 -14.55 -11.16 12.36
C PRO A 103 -15.95 -10.89 11.83
N ALA A 104 -16.08 -10.80 10.50
CA ALA A 104 -17.38 -10.56 9.87
C ALA A 104 -18.37 -11.69 10.21
N ILE A 105 -19.44 -11.35 10.93
CA ILE A 105 -20.54 -12.29 11.21
C ILE A 105 -21.37 -12.44 9.94
N PRO A 106 -21.44 -13.65 9.33
CA PRO A 106 -22.30 -13.86 8.19
C PRO A 106 -23.77 -13.71 8.62
N PRO A 107 -24.63 -13.10 7.78
CA PRO A 107 -26.03 -12.92 8.14
C PRO A 107 -26.70 -14.30 8.33
N PRO A 108 -27.51 -14.48 9.39
CA PRO A 108 -28.14 -15.78 9.69
C PRO A 108 -29.17 -16.21 8.64
N TYR A 109 -29.59 -15.29 7.77
CA TYR A 109 -30.49 -15.55 6.66
C TYR A 109 -30.02 -14.81 5.41
N PRO A 110 -30.27 -15.37 4.21
CA PRO A 110 -29.94 -14.70 2.97
C PRO A 110 -30.71 -13.39 2.84
N LEU A 111 -30.00 -12.30 2.53
CA LEU A 111 -30.59 -11.00 2.19
C LEU A 111 -31.57 -11.18 1.03
N ARG A 112 -32.85 -10.87 1.29
CA ARG A 112 -34.05 -10.98 0.43
C ARG A 112 -33.77 -11.49 -1.00
N ARG A 113 -33.70 -12.81 -1.18
CA ARG A 113 -33.73 -13.42 -2.52
C ARG A 113 -35.19 -13.69 -2.90
N LYS A 114 -35.79 -12.87 -3.77
CA LYS A 114 -37.16 -13.05 -4.31
C LYS A 114 -37.27 -14.25 -5.28
N ARG A 115 -36.70 -15.42 -4.92
CA ARG A 115 -36.68 -16.63 -5.77
C ARG A 115 -38.09 -17.06 -6.17
N ALA A 116 -39.02 -17.04 -5.20
CA ALA A 116 -40.40 -17.45 -5.41
C ALA A 116 -41.12 -16.60 -6.47
N LEU A 117 -40.83 -15.30 -6.53
CA LEU A 117 -41.41 -14.39 -7.52
C LEU A 117 -40.98 -14.78 -8.95
N PHE A 118 -39.69 -15.04 -9.15
CA PHE A 118 -39.19 -15.44 -10.47
C PHE A 118 -39.67 -16.83 -10.90
N ILE A 119 -39.83 -17.77 -9.96
CA ILE A 119 -40.40 -19.10 -10.25
C ILE A 119 -41.86 -18.97 -10.68
N PHE A 120 -42.65 -18.18 -9.96
CA PHE A 120 -44.05 -17.92 -10.30
C PHE A 120 -44.19 -17.24 -11.65
N LEU A 121 -43.39 -16.20 -11.90
CA LEU A 121 -43.43 -15.44 -13.16
C LEU A 121 -42.98 -16.31 -14.36
N GLY A 122 -41.95 -17.13 -14.16
CA GLY A 122 -41.50 -18.09 -15.17
C GLY A 122 -42.55 -19.15 -15.49
N GLY A 123 -43.27 -19.65 -14.48
CA GLY A 123 -44.38 -20.60 -14.68
C GLY A 123 -45.55 -20.02 -15.47
N ILE A 124 -45.92 -18.76 -15.20
CA ILE A 124 -46.97 -18.09 -15.98
C ILE A 124 -46.51 -17.85 -17.42
N MET A 125 -45.28 -17.36 -17.60
CA MET A 125 -44.72 -17.09 -18.93
C MET A 125 -44.62 -18.35 -19.79
N SER A 126 -44.20 -19.49 -19.23
CA SER A 126 -44.13 -20.74 -19.99
C SER A 126 -45.51 -21.29 -20.36
N LEU A 127 -46.52 -21.10 -19.52
CA LEU A 127 -47.89 -21.52 -19.81
C LEU A 127 -48.48 -20.69 -20.95
N VAL A 128 -48.33 -19.37 -20.91
CA VAL A 128 -48.75 -18.47 -21.99
C VAL A 128 -48.00 -18.79 -23.28
N PHE A 129 -46.69 -18.97 -23.20
CA PHE A 129 -45.88 -19.30 -24.37
C PHE A 129 -46.23 -20.68 -24.95
N GLY A 130 -46.47 -21.67 -24.11
CA GLY A 130 -46.88 -23.02 -24.55
C GLY A 130 -48.24 -23.02 -25.26
N LEU A 131 -49.24 -22.32 -24.70
CA LEU A 131 -50.53 -22.13 -25.36
C LEU A 131 -50.36 -21.35 -26.68
N GLY A 132 -49.63 -20.24 -26.65
CA GLY A 132 -49.35 -19.43 -27.82
C GLY A 132 -48.67 -20.24 -28.93
N MET A 133 -47.71 -21.09 -28.57
CA MET A 133 -47.01 -21.96 -29.51
C MET A 133 -47.93 -23.05 -30.08
N ALA A 134 -48.84 -23.61 -29.29
CA ALA A 134 -49.83 -24.57 -29.77
C ALA A 134 -50.81 -23.94 -30.77
N PHE A 135 -51.33 -22.76 -30.47
CA PHE A 135 -52.18 -22.01 -31.40
C PHE A 135 -51.41 -21.53 -32.64
N PHE A 136 -50.15 -21.12 -32.50
CA PHE A 136 -49.31 -20.74 -33.63
C PHE A 136 -49.00 -21.93 -34.54
N ALA A 137 -48.78 -23.12 -33.96
CA ALA A 137 -48.61 -24.35 -34.72
C ALA A 137 -49.89 -24.72 -35.49
N GLU A 138 -51.07 -24.63 -34.87
CA GLU A 138 -52.36 -24.87 -35.53
C GLU A 138 -52.64 -23.79 -36.60
N TYR A 139 -52.35 -22.52 -36.34
CA TYR A 139 -52.48 -21.45 -37.33
C TYR A 139 -51.61 -21.68 -38.58
N ARG A 140 -50.42 -22.28 -38.39
CA ARG A 140 -49.56 -22.70 -39.49
C ARG A 140 -49.99 -24.02 -40.15
N ASP A 141 -50.84 -24.82 -39.49
CA ASP A 141 -51.39 -26.05 -40.06
C ASP A 141 -52.61 -25.70 -40.92
N SER A 142 -52.42 -25.67 -42.24
CA SER A 142 -53.52 -25.47 -43.20
C SER A 142 -54.36 -26.75 -43.42
N SER A 143 -54.38 -27.67 -42.47
CA SER A 143 -55.10 -28.94 -42.58
C SER A 143 -56.58 -28.77 -42.25
N VAL A 144 -57.41 -28.68 -43.28
CA VAL A 144 -58.87 -28.67 -43.15
C VAL A 144 -59.35 -30.08 -42.78
N ARG A 145 -59.57 -30.33 -41.48
CA ARG A 145 -60.05 -31.63 -40.95
C ARG A 145 -61.57 -31.76 -40.90
N THR A 146 -62.31 -30.72 -41.27
CA THR A 146 -63.78 -30.71 -41.22
C THR A 146 -64.36 -30.90 -42.61
N SER A 147 -65.26 -31.88 -42.78
CA SER A 147 -65.94 -32.20 -44.06
C SER A 147 -66.51 -30.96 -44.77
N ARG A 148 -67.08 -30.01 -44.01
CA ARG A 148 -67.59 -28.73 -44.54
C ARG A 148 -66.52 -27.83 -45.17
N GLY A 149 -65.30 -27.80 -44.62
CA GLY A 149 -64.22 -26.98 -45.17
C GLY A 149 -63.65 -27.54 -46.48
N ILE A 150 -63.80 -28.86 -46.71
CA ILE A 150 -63.45 -29.50 -47.98
C ILE A 150 -64.49 -29.14 -49.05
N GLU A 151 -65.78 -29.15 -48.69
CA GLU A 151 -66.88 -28.78 -49.59
C GLU A 151 -66.83 -27.29 -49.99
N GLU A 152 -66.51 -26.38 -49.06
CA GLU A 152 -66.33 -24.95 -49.37
C GLU A 152 -65.09 -24.66 -50.21
N SER A 153 -63.96 -25.34 -49.95
CA SER A 153 -62.72 -25.08 -50.68
C SER A 153 -62.71 -25.70 -52.09
N LEU A 154 -63.35 -26.86 -52.27
CA LEU A 154 -63.35 -27.61 -53.54
C LEU A 154 -64.68 -27.57 -54.31
N HIS A 155 -65.72 -26.88 -53.81
CA HIS A 155 -67.06 -26.77 -54.43
C HIS A 155 -67.66 -28.13 -54.88
N SER A 156 -67.31 -29.23 -54.21
CA SER A 156 -67.71 -30.58 -54.58
C SER A 156 -68.27 -31.31 -53.38
N ARG A 157 -69.35 -32.06 -53.60
CA ARG A 157 -70.07 -32.79 -52.54
C ARG A 157 -69.25 -34.01 -52.09
N VAL A 158 -69.10 -34.21 -50.78
CA VAL A 158 -68.38 -35.38 -50.26
C VAL A 158 -69.16 -36.66 -50.55
N LEU A 159 -68.59 -37.56 -51.35
CA LEU A 159 -69.22 -38.81 -51.80
C LEU A 159 -68.95 -40.02 -50.88
N GLY A 160 -68.08 -39.89 -49.88
CA GLY A 160 -67.78 -40.96 -48.93
C GLY A 160 -66.51 -40.70 -48.12
N ILE A 161 -66.36 -41.40 -47.00
CA ILE A 161 -65.20 -41.30 -46.11
C ILE A 161 -64.37 -42.58 -46.26
N ILE A 162 -63.11 -42.45 -46.67
CA ILE A 162 -62.16 -43.58 -46.68
C ILE A 162 -61.47 -43.63 -45.32
N PRO A 163 -61.64 -44.71 -44.54
CA PRO A 163 -60.94 -44.84 -43.27
C PRO A 163 -59.44 -45.02 -43.52
N SER A 164 -58.63 -44.09 -43.00
CA SER A 164 -57.17 -44.20 -43.05
C SER A 164 -56.69 -45.28 -42.09
N THR A 165 -56.17 -46.39 -42.61
CA THR A 165 -55.49 -47.43 -41.82
C THR A 165 -54.18 -46.88 -41.25
N PRO A 166 -53.86 -47.08 -39.95
CA PRO A 166 -52.64 -46.55 -39.38
C PRO A 166 -51.40 -47.23 -39.98
N LYS A 167 -50.55 -46.43 -40.63
CA LYS A 167 -49.25 -46.85 -41.16
C LYS A 167 -48.35 -47.26 -39.99
N LYS A 168 -48.14 -48.56 -39.78
CA LYS A 168 -47.16 -49.08 -38.81
C LYS A 168 -45.76 -48.61 -39.21
N ILE A 169 -45.23 -47.63 -38.49
CA ILE A 169 -43.83 -47.19 -38.61
C ILE A 169 -42.95 -48.35 -38.09
N ARG A 170 -42.28 -49.07 -38.99
CA ARG A 170 -41.22 -50.01 -38.60
C ARG A 170 -40.08 -49.21 -37.97
N LYS A 171 -39.90 -49.33 -36.66
CA LYS A 171 -38.68 -48.91 -35.98
C LYS A 171 -37.55 -49.84 -36.45
N THR A 172 -36.71 -49.35 -37.36
CA THR A 172 -35.42 -49.99 -37.64
C THR A 172 -34.59 -49.91 -36.36
N PHE A 173 -34.37 -51.08 -35.77
CA PHE A 173 -33.52 -51.29 -34.61
C PHE A 173 -32.08 -50.97 -35.02
N LEU A 174 -31.53 -49.87 -34.52
CA LEU A 174 -30.12 -49.51 -34.71
C LEU A 174 -29.29 -50.52 -33.90
N GLY A 175 -28.75 -51.53 -34.58
CA GLY A 175 -27.88 -52.53 -34.00
C GLY A 175 -26.51 -51.96 -33.69
N PHE A 176 -26.24 -51.72 -32.41
CA PHE A 176 -24.91 -51.54 -31.87
C PHE A 176 -24.20 -52.90 -31.88
N ARG A 177 -23.11 -53.06 -32.65
CA ARG A 177 -22.12 -54.13 -32.37
C ARG A 177 -20.76 -53.86 -33.02
N ARG A 178 -19.78 -53.69 -32.11
CA ARG A 178 -18.32 -53.79 -32.17
C ARG A 178 -17.57 -52.84 -33.09
#